data_AF-A0A7C6JD86-F1
#
_entry.id   AF-A0A7C6JD86-F1
#
_cell.length_a   1.000
_cell.length_b   1.000
_cell.length_c   1.000
_cell.angle_alpha   90.00
_cell.angle_beta   90.00
_cell.angle_gamma   90.00
#
_symmetry.space_group_name_H-M   'P 1'
#
loop_
_entity.id
_entity.type
_entity.pdbx_description
1 polymer ?
#
loop_
_entity_poly.entity_id
_entity_poly.type
_entity_poly.pdbx_seq_one_letter_code
_entity_poly.pdbx_strand_id
1 'polypeptide(L)'
;MLVHIYNIDDTLKPQKGFNPFEVRLGHDVIINTKIRQSMYTNPELTGTVEFDYSNNSGEYTIGTGEFSFTTRWSKASDSCIHAYNDSPNIKNISIIKDLKELPEELPAIKELDFTSRTRTPKRGDGIVWLNTNGHFAITIVRDIMDDTRSDSMDCLKFEYRVYLTEGSISIS
;
A
#
# COMPACT_ATOMS: atom_id res chain seq x y z
N MET A 1 -23.63 78.28 -18.07
CA MET A 1 -23.92 77.32 -19.16
C MET A 1 -22.84 76.25 -19.09
N LEU A 2 -23.23 75.01 -18.74
CA LEU A 2 -22.37 73.87 -18.43
C LEU A 2 -21.73 73.28 -19.71
N VAL A 3 -20.43 72.96 -19.72
CA VAL A 3 -19.81 72.12 -20.76
C VAL A 3 -19.00 70.99 -20.12
N HIS A 4 -19.62 69.81 -20.16
CA HIS A 4 -19.14 68.43 -20.07
C HIS A 4 -17.64 68.17 -19.82
N ILE A 5 -17.33 67.64 -18.63
CA ILE A 5 -16.10 66.89 -18.36
C ILE A 5 -16.47 65.40 -18.31
N TYR A 6 -16.49 64.74 -19.46
CA TYR A 6 -16.54 63.27 -19.52
C TYR A 6 -15.66 62.82 -20.68
N ASN A 7 -14.44 62.39 -20.36
CA ASN A 7 -13.74 61.41 -21.16
C ASN A 7 -12.63 60.73 -20.34
N ILE A 8 -13.01 60.12 -19.21
CA ILE A 8 -12.19 59.04 -18.65
C ILE A 8 -12.77 57.76 -19.21
N ASP A 9 -12.02 57.22 -20.15
CA ASP A 9 -12.22 55.99 -20.86
C ASP A 9 -12.55 54.84 -19.88
N ASP A 10 -13.76 54.29 -19.98
CA ASP A 10 -14.27 53.15 -19.20
C ASP A 10 -13.58 51.81 -19.57
N THR A 11 -12.52 51.81 -20.38
CA THR A 11 -11.93 50.57 -20.93
C THR A 11 -10.77 49.98 -20.14
N LEU A 12 -10.34 50.56 -19.03
CA LEU A 12 -9.38 49.88 -18.12
C LEU A 12 -10.09 49.33 -16.89
N LYS A 13 -11.04 48.40 -17.11
CA LYS A 13 -11.32 47.42 -16.05
C LYS A 13 -9.99 46.73 -15.73
N PRO A 14 -9.54 46.71 -14.46
CA PRO A 14 -8.34 45.95 -14.13
C PRO A 14 -8.56 44.52 -14.61
N GLN A 15 -7.55 43.92 -15.25
CA GLN A 15 -7.60 42.50 -15.56
C GLN A 15 -7.93 41.79 -14.25
N LYS A 16 -9.01 40.98 -14.25
CA LYS A 16 -9.46 40.24 -13.08
C LYS A 16 -8.25 39.46 -12.56
N GLY A 17 -7.67 39.95 -11.46
CA GLY A 17 -6.47 39.34 -10.89
C GLY A 17 -6.74 37.88 -10.57
N PHE A 18 -5.71 37.05 -10.70
CA PHE A 18 -5.77 35.65 -10.31
C PHE A 18 -6.36 35.54 -8.91
N ASN A 19 -7.45 34.79 -8.73
CA ASN A 19 -8.01 34.59 -7.40
C ASN A 19 -7.02 33.70 -6.62
N PRO A 20 -6.37 34.19 -5.55
CA PRO A 20 -5.40 33.38 -4.80
C PRO A 20 -6.04 32.16 -4.12
N PHE A 21 -7.38 32.06 -4.13
CA PHE A 21 -8.14 30.91 -3.64
C PHE A 21 -8.54 29.89 -4.74
N GLU A 22 -8.28 30.16 -6.02
CA GLU A 22 -8.69 29.28 -7.14
C GLU A 22 -7.85 27.98 -7.23
N VAL A 23 -6.64 27.95 -6.65
CA VAL A 23 -5.75 26.76 -6.59
C VAL A 23 -5.88 26.00 -5.27
N ARG A 24 -6.99 26.14 -4.54
CA ARG A 24 -7.15 25.43 -3.24
C ARG A 24 -7.57 23.98 -3.39
N LEU A 25 -8.53 23.68 -4.27
CA LEU A 25 -9.09 22.33 -4.35
C LEU A 25 -8.03 21.26 -4.68
N GLY A 26 -7.16 21.53 -5.66
CA GLY A 26 -6.08 20.60 -6.01
C GLY A 26 -5.07 20.42 -4.88
N HIS A 27 -4.73 21.50 -4.17
CA HIS A 27 -3.82 21.46 -3.03
C HIS A 27 -4.41 20.66 -1.86
N ASP A 28 -5.69 20.89 -1.53
CA ASP A 28 -6.42 20.19 -0.49
C ASP A 28 -6.54 18.69 -0.82
N VAL A 29 -6.80 18.34 -2.09
CA VAL A 29 -6.78 16.94 -2.56
C VAL A 29 -5.41 16.30 -2.34
N ILE A 30 -4.32 16.99 -2.68
CA ILE A 30 -2.95 16.48 -2.50
C ILE A 30 -2.67 16.26 -1.00
N ILE A 31 -2.99 17.21 -0.14
CA ILE A 31 -2.77 17.10 1.31
C ILE A 31 -3.58 15.93 1.88
N ASN A 32 -4.88 15.89 1.60
CA ASN A 32 -5.76 14.84 2.10
C ASN A 32 -5.33 13.45 1.60
N THR A 33 -4.86 13.35 0.36
CA THR A 33 -4.33 12.11 -0.19
C THR A 33 -3.10 11.65 0.58
N LYS A 34 -2.13 12.55 0.84
CA LYS A 34 -0.94 12.20 1.64
C LYS A 34 -1.28 11.77 3.06
N ILE A 35 -2.23 12.44 3.70
CA ILE A 35 -2.71 12.07 5.05
C ILE A 35 -3.30 10.65 5.02
N ARG A 36 -4.14 10.33 4.03
CA ARG A 36 -4.71 8.97 3.89
C ARG A 36 -3.64 7.92 3.61
N GLN A 37 -2.67 8.21 2.73
CA GLN A 37 -1.56 7.29 2.44
C GLN A 37 -0.73 6.95 3.69
N SER A 38 -0.59 7.89 4.63
CA SER A 38 0.11 7.65 5.90
C SER A 38 -0.56 6.61 6.81
N MET A 39 -1.80 6.21 6.52
CA MET A 39 -2.52 5.15 7.24
C MET A 39 -2.17 3.74 6.72
N TYR A 40 -1.51 3.62 5.56
CA TYR A 40 -1.18 2.35 4.92
C TYR A 40 0.26 1.90 5.25
N THR A 41 0.66 2.11 6.49
CA THR A 41 1.97 1.71 6.97
C THR A 41 1.91 1.28 8.43
N ASN A 42 2.67 0.25 8.79
CA ASN A 42 2.93 -0.12 10.17
C ASN A 42 4.44 -0.37 10.35
N PRO A 43 5.16 0.46 11.13
CA PRO A 43 6.60 0.33 11.28
C PRO A 43 7.03 -0.89 12.11
N GLU A 44 6.10 -1.53 12.84
CA GLU A 44 6.38 -2.69 13.67
C GLU A 44 6.78 -3.90 12.82
N LEU A 45 7.64 -4.76 13.38
CA LEU A 45 8.10 -6.00 12.72
C LEU A 45 7.11 -7.16 12.85
N THR A 46 6.10 -7.02 13.71
CA THR A 46 5.00 -7.99 13.82
C THR A 46 3.71 -7.27 14.16
N GLY A 47 2.59 -7.82 13.73
CA GLY A 47 1.30 -7.26 14.06
C GLY A 47 0.15 -7.88 13.28
N THR A 48 -1.02 -7.30 13.48
CA THR A 48 -2.21 -7.57 12.68
C THR A 48 -2.61 -6.27 12.01
N VAL A 49 -2.91 -6.34 10.71
CA VAL A 49 -3.34 -5.21 9.89
C VAL A 49 -4.71 -5.53 9.34
N GLU A 50 -5.56 -4.51 9.29
CA GLU A 50 -6.86 -4.54 8.64
C GLU A 50 -6.99 -3.24 7.84
N PHE A 51 -7.14 -3.34 6.53
CA PHE A 51 -7.15 -2.17 5.65
C PHE A 51 -8.00 -2.40 4.40
N ASP A 52 -8.44 -1.30 3.80
CA ASP A 52 -9.17 -1.31 2.53
C ASP A 52 -8.19 -1.43 1.36
N TYR A 53 -8.17 -2.62 0.72
CA TYR A 53 -7.27 -2.93 -0.38
C TYR A 53 -7.70 -2.34 -1.73
N SER A 54 -8.89 -1.73 -1.84
CA SER A 54 -9.29 -0.97 -3.03
C SER A 54 -8.56 0.38 -3.13
N ASN A 55 -8.08 0.87 -1.98
CA ASN A 55 -7.41 2.13 -1.81
C ASN A 55 -5.88 1.97 -1.76
N ASN A 56 -5.16 3.08 -1.89
CA ASN A 56 -3.68 3.12 -1.91
C ASN A 56 -3.04 2.12 -2.90
N SER A 57 -3.67 1.88 -4.05
CA SER A 57 -3.23 0.87 -5.04
C SER A 57 -3.14 -0.56 -4.48
N GLY A 58 -3.86 -0.86 -3.41
CA GLY A 58 -3.78 -2.12 -2.68
C GLY A 58 -2.47 -2.31 -1.93
N GLU A 59 -1.70 -1.24 -1.73
CA GLU A 59 -0.40 -1.29 -1.09
C GLU A 59 -0.49 -1.04 0.42
N TYR A 60 0.21 -1.85 1.20
CA TYR A 60 0.40 -1.65 2.64
C TYR A 60 1.84 -1.96 3.02
N THR A 61 2.50 -1.00 3.67
CA THR A 61 3.91 -1.15 4.08
C THR A 61 4.02 -1.66 5.51
N ILE A 62 4.82 -2.69 5.73
CA ILE A 62 5.20 -3.18 7.07
C ILE A 62 6.72 -3.03 7.28
N GLY A 63 7.13 -2.80 8.51
CA GLY A 63 8.54 -2.60 8.88
C GLY A 63 9.11 -1.27 8.39
N THR A 64 10.41 -1.07 8.59
CA THR A 64 11.12 0.17 8.26
C THR A 64 12.53 -0.10 7.75
N GLY A 65 13.13 0.88 7.05
CA GLY A 65 14.51 0.80 6.56
C GLY A 65 14.73 -0.42 5.66
N GLU A 66 15.81 -1.17 5.92
CA GLU A 66 16.14 -2.38 5.16
C GLU A 66 15.11 -3.51 5.36
N PHE A 67 14.38 -3.49 6.48
CA PHE A 67 13.33 -4.45 6.84
C PHE A 67 11.93 -3.99 6.40
N SER A 68 11.83 -3.04 5.48
CA SER A 68 10.56 -2.58 4.92
C SER A 68 10.05 -3.51 3.82
N PHE A 69 8.75 -3.79 3.83
CA PHE A 69 8.04 -4.57 2.82
C PHE A 69 6.77 -3.82 2.42
N THR A 70 6.66 -3.39 1.16
CA THR A 70 5.41 -2.85 0.63
C THR A 70 4.65 -4.01 -0.01
N THR A 71 3.68 -4.54 0.72
CA THR A 71 2.81 -5.61 0.21
C THR A 71 1.79 -5.02 -0.75
N ARG A 72 1.46 -5.72 -1.82
CA ARG A 72 0.47 -5.28 -2.80
C ARG A 72 -0.58 -6.35 -3.06
N TRP A 73 -1.83 -5.92 -3.02
CA TRP A 73 -2.99 -6.80 -3.06
C TRP A 73 -4.03 -6.35 -4.07
N SER A 74 -4.83 -7.27 -4.59
CA SER A 74 -6.02 -6.94 -5.37
C SER A 74 -7.08 -8.03 -5.27
N LYS A 75 -8.31 -7.66 -5.62
CA LYS A 75 -9.47 -8.55 -5.69
C LYS A 75 -9.19 -9.76 -6.59
N ALA A 76 -9.55 -10.95 -6.13
CA ALA A 76 -9.52 -12.18 -6.93
C ALA A 76 -10.89 -12.85 -7.00
N SER A 77 -11.36 -13.36 -5.87
CA SER A 77 -12.71 -13.93 -5.70
C SER A 77 -13.26 -13.63 -4.31
N ASP A 78 -14.45 -14.14 -3.99
CA ASP A 78 -15.10 -14.08 -2.68
C ASP A 78 -14.32 -14.73 -1.51
N SER A 79 -13.24 -15.44 -1.82
CA SER A 79 -12.52 -16.31 -0.86
C SER A 79 -11.01 -16.26 -1.04
N CYS A 80 -10.55 -15.57 -2.08
CA CYS A 80 -9.15 -15.47 -2.47
C CYS A 80 -8.79 -14.01 -2.74
N ILE A 81 -7.52 -13.68 -2.55
CA ILE A 81 -6.96 -12.38 -2.89
C ILE A 81 -5.69 -12.56 -3.71
N HIS A 82 -5.38 -11.66 -4.62
CA HIS A 82 -4.10 -11.68 -5.33
C HIS A 82 -3.04 -10.92 -4.56
N ALA A 83 -1.84 -11.49 -4.44
CA ALA A 83 -0.64 -10.86 -3.91
C ALA A 83 0.39 -10.69 -5.02
N TYR A 84 1.09 -9.55 -5.07
CA TYR A 84 2.04 -9.22 -6.14
C TYR A 84 3.42 -8.81 -5.60
N ASN A 85 4.47 -9.13 -6.34
CA ASN A 85 5.82 -8.60 -6.10
C ASN A 85 6.12 -7.31 -6.89
N ASP A 86 5.09 -6.55 -7.28
CA ASP A 86 5.25 -5.37 -8.15
C ASP A 86 5.85 -4.15 -7.42
N SER A 87 5.80 -4.13 -6.10
CA SER A 87 6.31 -3.01 -5.32
C SER A 87 7.84 -2.95 -5.38
N PRO A 88 8.46 -1.75 -5.48
CA PRO A 88 9.90 -1.62 -5.78
C PRO A 88 10.85 -2.27 -4.77
N ASN A 89 10.43 -2.41 -3.51
CA ASN A 89 11.21 -3.04 -2.45
C ASN A 89 10.94 -4.55 -2.32
N ILE A 90 10.07 -5.14 -3.14
CA ILE A 90 9.79 -6.58 -3.14
C ILE A 90 10.50 -7.23 -4.33
N LYS A 91 11.25 -8.28 -4.04
CA LYS A 91 12.02 -9.03 -5.05
C LYS A 91 11.19 -10.21 -5.58
N ASN A 92 10.70 -11.07 -4.69
CA ASN A 92 9.91 -12.24 -5.03
C ASN A 92 8.90 -12.57 -3.93
N ILE A 93 7.86 -13.33 -4.30
CA ILE A 93 6.87 -13.86 -3.36
C ILE A 93 6.64 -15.35 -3.56
N SER A 94 6.28 -16.04 -2.48
CA SER A 94 5.80 -17.43 -2.53
C SER A 94 4.63 -17.64 -1.58
N ILE A 95 3.99 -18.80 -1.68
CA ILE A 95 2.78 -19.15 -0.92
C ILE A 95 3.03 -20.39 -0.07
N ILE A 96 2.59 -20.34 1.19
CA ILE A 96 2.51 -21.46 2.11
C ILE A 96 1.03 -21.76 2.34
N LYS A 97 0.60 -22.99 2.06
CA LYS A 97 -0.80 -23.39 2.21
C LYS A 97 -1.14 -23.71 3.66
N ASP A 98 -2.34 -23.28 4.09
CA ASP A 98 -2.93 -23.62 5.39
C ASP A 98 -1.98 -23.34 6.59
N LEU A 99 -1.35 -22.15 6.59
CA LEU A 99 -0.47 -21.68 7.65
C LEU A 99 -1.30 -21.17 8.85
N LYS A 100 -1.31 -21.95 9.94
CA LYS A 100 -2.15 -21.66 11.12
C LYS A 100 -1.67 -20.43 11.90
N GLU A 101 -0.37 -20.35 12.13
CA GLU A 101 0.26 -19.33 12.97
C GLU A 101 1.59 -18.87 12.35
N LEU A 102 2.02 -17.66 12.70
CA LEU A 102 3.30 -17.13 12.26
C LEU A 102 4.42 -17.89 12.99
N PRO A 103 5.34 -18.54 12.25
CA PRO A 103 6.52 -19.15 12.86
C PRO A 103 7.32 -18.13 13.69
N GLU A 104 7.87 -18.55 14.83
CA GLU A 104 8.74 -17.67 15.62
C GLU A 104 10.05 -17.36 14.87
N GLU A 105 10.58 -18.37 14.17
CA GLU A 105 11.78 -18.33 13.34
C GLU A 105 11.44 -18.58 11.87
N LEU A 106 12.30 -18.13 10.96
CA LEU A 106 12.09 -18.29 9.53
C LEU A 106 12.12 -19.80 9.17
N PRO A 107 11.04 -20.38 8.63
CA PRO A 107 11.02 -21.79 8.25
C PRO A 107 11.95 -22.06 7.06
N ALA A 108 12.14 -23.34 6.74
CA ALA A 108 12.90 -23.76 5.55
C ALA A 108 12.16 -23.39 4.25
N ILE A 109 12.29 -22.14 3.84
CA ILE A 109 11.61 -21.57 2.66
C ILE A 109 12.40 -21.78 1.35
N LYS A 110 13.59 -22.38 1.40
CA LYS A 110 14.46 -22.56 0.22
C LYS A 110 13.84 -23.40 -0.88
N GLU A 111 12.96 -24.34 -0.52
CA GLU A 111 12.28 -25.24 -1.46
C GLU A 111 10.99 -24.63 -2.03
N LEU A 112 10.59 -23.43 -1.61
CA LEU A 112 9.39 -22.77 -2.11
C LEU A 112 9.63 -22.18 -3.51
N ASP A 113 8.60 -22.22 -4.35
CA ASP A 113 8.65 -21.62 -5.67
C ASP A 113 8.42 -20.09 -5.60
N PHE A 114 9.45 -19.31 -5.92
CA PHE A 114 9.45 -17.85 -5.97
C PHE A 114 9.38 -17.27 -7.39
N THR A 115 9.22 -18.11 -8.42
CA THR A 115 9.34 -17.70 -9.82
C THR A 115 8.18 -16.83 -10.32
N SER A 116 7.02 -16.91 -9.68
CA SER A 116 5.83 -16.19 -10.13
C SER A 116 5.75 -14.78 -9.56
N ARG A 117 5.34 -13.85 -10.42
CA ARG A 117 5.02 -12.46 -10.06
C ARG A 117 3.83 -12.35 -9.09
N THR A 118 2.89 -13.29 -9.17
CA THR A 118 1.61 -13.25 -8.46
C THR A 118 1.35 -14.58 -7.76
N ARG A 119 0.77 -14.50 -6.56
CA ARG A 119 0.19 -15.63 -5.83
C ARG A 119 -1.27 -15.31 -5.46
N THR A 120 -2.09 -16.34 -5.31
CA THR A 120 -3.52 -16.18 -4.98
C THR A 120 -3.83 -16.94 -3.69
N PRO A 121 -3.50 -16.37 -2.52
CA PRO A 121 -3.85 -16.96 -1.23
C PRO A 121 -5.35 -16.89 -0.95
N LYS A 122 -5.85 -17.93 -0.28
CA LYS A 122 -7.15 -17.94 0.41
C LYS A 122 -6.94 -17.63 1.89
N ARG A 123 -8.04 -17.46 2.64
CA ARG A 123 -7.97 -17.40 4.11
C ARG A 123 -7.21 -18.60 4.69
N GLY A 124 -6.30 -18.31 5.62
CA GLY A 124 -5.39 -19.28 6.23
C GLY A 124 -4.11 -19.57 5.44
N ASP A 125 -3.98 -19.13 4.17
CA ASP A 125 -2.71 -19.23 3.46
C ASP A 125 -1.74 -18.12 3.92
N GLY A 126 -0.45 -18.46 3.91
CA GLY A 126 0.64 -17.54 4.15
C GLY A 126 1.30 -17.07 2.86
N ILE A 127 1.74 -15.81 2.80
CA ILE A 127 2.64 -15.31 1.74
C ILE A 127 4.01 -15.05 2.34
N VAL A 128 5.04 -15.59 1.70
CA VAL A 128 6.44 -15.27 1.99
C VAL A 128 6.87 -14.15 1.04
N TRP A 129 7.37 -13.07 1.61
CA TRP A 129 7.89 -11.90 0.91
C TRP A 129 9.40 -11.88 1.04
N LEU A 130 10.13 -11.82 -0.08
CA LEU A 130 11.56 -11.53 -0.11
C LEU A 130 11.72 -10.08 -0.58
N ASN A 131 12.34 -9.23 0.22
CA ASN A 131 12.63 -7.86 -0.19
C ASN A 131 13.96 -7.76 -0.94
N THR A 132 14.22 -6.59 -1.53
CA THR A 132 15.45 -6.33 -2.31
C THR A 132 16.72 -6.32 -1.47
N ASN A 133 16.61 -6.24 -0.14
CA ASN A 133 17.73 -6.27 0.81
C ASN A 133 18.05 -7.70 1.30
N GLY A 134 17.29 -8.71 0.88
CA GLY A 134 17.53 -10.11 1.27
C GLY A 134 16.86 -10.53 2.60
N HIS A 135 15.93 -9.73 3.10
CA HIS A 135 15.13 -10.05 4.28
C HIS A 135 13.78 -10.66 3.91
N PHE A 136 13.18 -11.37 4.86
CA PHE A 136 11.91 -12.04 4.69
C PHE A 136 10.83 -11.49 5.58
N ALA A 137 9.60 -11.48 5.08
CA ALA A 137 8.39 -11.35 5.88
C ALA A 137 7.42 -12.48 5.54
N ILE A 138 6.58 -12.85 6.50
CA ILE A 138 5.44 -13.73 6.26
C ILE A 138 4.18 -12.99 6.66
N THR A 139 3.18 -13.00 5.77
CA THR A 139 1.81 -12.57 6.09
C THR A 139 0.89 -13.78 6.08
N ILE A 140 -0.12 -13.83 6.96
CA ILE A 140 -1.19 -14.83 6.94
C ILE A 140 -2.50 -14.12 6.67
N VAL A 141 -3.20 -14.52 5.61
CA VAL A 141 -4.52 -13.96 5.30
C VAL A 141 -5.53 -14.46 6.33
N ARG A 142 -6.07 -13.55 7.14
CA ARG A 142 -7.06 -13.87 8.18
C ARG A 142 -8.48 -13.66 7.70
N ASP A 143 -8.73 -12.58 6.96
CA ASP A 143 -10.06 -12.33 6.40
C ASP A 143 -10.01 -11.52 5.11
N ILE A 144 -11.03 -11.69 4.28
CA ILE A 144 -11.22 -11.00 2.99
C ILE A 144 -12.69 -10.60 2.91
N MET A 145 -12.96 -9.31 2.73
CA MET A 145 -14.30 -8.77 2.43
C MET A 145 -14.28 -8.13 1.03
N ASP A 146 -15.31 -8.38 0.22
CA ASP A 146 -15.44 -7.92 -1.17
C ASP A 146 -16.78 -7.19 -1.41
N ASP A 147 -16.68 -5.89 -1.74
CA ASP A 147 -17.83 -5.00 -1.94
C ASP A 147 -18.65 -5.26 -3.21
N THR A 148 -18.11 -6.02 -4.17
CA THR A 148 -18.83 -6.39 -5.40
C THR A 148 -19.71 -7.62 -5.21
N ARG A 149 -19.76 -8.15 -3.99
CA ARG A 149 -20.42 -9.40 -3.64
C ARG A 149 -21.37 -9.22 -2.45
N SER A 150 -20.97 -9.69 -1.27
CA SER A 150 -21.83 -9.74 -0.09
C SER A 150 -21.48 -8.70 0.97
N ASP A 151 -20.31 -8.07 0.86
CA ASP A 151 -19.82 -7.15 1.87
C ASP A 151 -20.07 -5.69 1.48
N SER A 152 -20.00 -4.79 2.47
CA SER A 152 -20.22 -3.36 2.25
C SER A 152 -18.96 -2.59 1.84
N MET A 153 -17.79 -3.24 1.89
CA MET A 153 -16.49 -2.64 1.60
C MET A 153 -15.46 -3.71 1.23
N ASP A 154 -14.42 -3.28 0.51
CA ASP A 154 -13.21 -4.07 0.33
C ASP A 154 -12.35 -4.00 1.59
N CYS A 155 -11.96 -5.15 2.15
CA CYS A 155 -11.08 -5.20 3.32
C CYS A 155 -10.24 -6.46 3.34
N LEU A 156 -8.95 -6.29 3.63
CA LEU A 156 -8.02 -7.39 3.87
C LEU A 156 -7.52 -7.31 5.30
N LYS A 157 -7.68 -8.41 6.02
CA LYS A 157 -7.06 -8.62 7.32
C LYS A 157 -5.94 -9.62 7.22
N PHE A 158 -4.74 -9.24 7.64
CA PHE A 158 -3.61 -10.17 7.72
C PHE A 158 -2.81 -10.00 9.01
N GLU A 159 -2.25 -11.10 9.48
CA GLU A 159 -1.17 -11.09 10.48
C GLU A 159 0.18 -11.11 9.79
N TYR A 160 1.20 -10.52 10.39
CA TYR A 160 2.53 -10.54 9.80
C TYR A 160 3.67 -10.64 10.82
N ARG A 161 4.82 -11.13 10.33
CA ARG A 161 6.12 -11.10 10.99
C ARG A 161 7.22 -10.87 9.96
N VAL A 162 8.12 -9.96 10.29
CA VAL A 162 9.39 -9.70 9.59
C VAL A 162 10.50 -10.47 10.30
N TYR A 163 11.33 -11.16 9.52
CA TYR A 163 12.42 -11.99 10.01
C TYR A 163 13.74 -11.29 9.71
N LEU A 164 14.50 -11.03 10.78
CA LEU A 164 15.83 -10.44 10.70
C LEU A 164 16.80 -11.51 10.20
N THR A 165 17.16 -11.45 8.92
CA THR A 165 18.27 -12.26 8.39
C THR A 165 19.56 -11.47 8.57
N GLU A 166 20.42 -11.94 9.47
CA GLU A 166 21.80 -11.47 9.54
C GLU A 166 22.46 -11.73 8.17
N GLY A 167 23.07 -10.70 7.59
CA GLY A 167 23.89 -10.87 6.39
C GLY A 167 24.96 -11.90 6.69
N SER A 168 24.88 -13.06 6.05
CA SER A 168 25.89 -14.11 6.17
C SER A 168 27.20 -13.61 5.55
N ILE A 169 28.02 -12.93 6.34
CA ILE A 169 29.46 -12.88 6.12
C ILE A 169 30.02 -14.11 6.84
N SER A 170 29.79 -15.28 6.26
CA SER A 170 30.60 -16.46 6.58
C SER A 170 31.77 -16.46 5.61
N ILE A 171 32.87 -15.81 6.01
CA ILE A 171 34.17 -16.12 5.43
C ILE A 171 34.69 -17.33 6.21
N SER A 172 34.67 -18.50 5.57
CA SER A 172 35.48 -19.65 5.97
C SER A 172 36.46 -19.96 4.86
#